data_AF-A0A846YZJ4-F1
#
_entry.id   AF-A0A846YZJ4-F1
#
_cell.length_a   1.000
_cell.length_b   1.000
_cell.length_c   1.000
_cell.angle_alpha   90.00
_cell.angle_beta   90.00
_cell.angle_gamma   90.00
#
_symmetry.space_group_name_H-M   'P 1'
#
loop_
_entity.id
_entity.type
_entity.pdbx_description
1 polymer ?
#
loop_
_entity_poly.entity_id
_entity_poly.type
_entity_poly.pdbx_seq_one_letter_code
_entity_poly.pdbx_strand_id
1 'polypeptide(L)'
;MPGQALLVKLSAPNVKWSSAILADLGKAALLWRQKHPSYEITHTYDEGNRGHTKVLNQPNGLWWETWGIPYPDGNYPDVRTLREYDPALAVLGRIAAQKDLTAARNLASMKLDDAYIIKDPDKASALTWLTRGTRGTYASLLVAPDWPDGGTVAGSVIQLATTPVKGHEDQAAMNAAEIMKSVAWWNDKGREKVEKPLTSGAPPDLIPWFNILPRMDQAPPGTAHSEHYTLELGPGLRTGLLRMAHMYVPSIGDANSSSTGTDLPSRDPATGSTYVTIGGGDMAGFLRTFAMDDKAWAQIAHDTQVYRQRILAWGMAHHRLDDAIARAGYMEGTIISAYGKERITREKLTQKQFQDAQKHLTLLRDVTGSFLGASPISTVPGATDAYSVGTGLALEKVSYKDFDKKSQEIGDAYANYSDQLMMDLARAFYLKTHGHTGDTRIDALLQRKELSPEEEKLIRRWALDHPFPGPTEGSTNTGRAIVNQLEGPVGHNADLQGPPS
;
A
#
# COMPACT_ATOMS: atom_id res chain seq x y z
N MET A 1 -15.32 35.50 -6.98
CA MET A 1 -15.38 34.02 -6.94
C MET A 1 -14.06 33.44 -7.48
N PRO A 2 -12.98 33.38 -6.66
CA PRO A 2 -11.64 33.01 -7.14
C PRO A 2 -11.52 31.54 -7.59
N GLY A 3 -12.19 30.60 -6.90
CA GLY A 3 -12.20 29.19 -7.26
C GLY A 3 -12.79 28.94 -8.66
N GLN A 4 -13.97 29.51 -8.94
CA GLN A 4 -14.58 29.45 -10.28
C GLN A 4 -13.69 30.10 -11.36
N ALA A 5 -13.04 31.22 -11.08
CA ALA A 5 -12.10 31.85 -12.01
C ALA A 5 -10.84 30.99 -12.27
N LEU A 6 -10.40 30.20 -11.28
CA LEU A 6 -9.32 29.22 -11.43
C LEU A 6 -9.78 28.03 -12.29
N LEU A 7 -10.97 27.48 -12.01
CA LEU A 7 -11.59 26.40 -12.81
C LEU A 7 -11.74 26.80 -14.29
N VAL A 8 -12.20 28.02 -14.57
CA VAL A 8 -12.34 28.59 -15.92
C VAL A 8 -10.99 28.83 -16.63
N LYS A 9 -9.87 28.94 -15.89
CA LYS A 9 -8.53 28.98 -16.50
C LYS A 9 -7.91 27.58 -16.68
N LEU A 10 -8.24 26.63 -15.81
CA LEU A 10 -7.78 25.24 -15.90
C LEU A 10 -8.49 24.45 -17.01
N SER A 11 -9.70 24.88 -17.42
CA SER A 11 -10.49 24.29 -18.50
C SER A 11 -9.94 24.55 -19.92
N ALA A 12 -8.72 25.09 -20.06
CA ALA A 12 -7.99 25.18 -21.33
C ALA A 12 -7.05 23.94 -21.49
N PRO A 13 -7.52 22.78 -21.99
CA PRO A 13 -6.76 21.53 -21.97
C PRO A 13 -5.43 21.61 -22.75
N ASN A 14 -5.38 22.45 -23.79
CA ASN A 14 -4.28 22.51 -24.76
C ASN A 14 -3.09 23.38 -24.32
N VAL A 15 -3.20 24.17 -23.25
CA VAL A 15 -2.14 25.08 -22.80
C VAL A 15 -1.30 24.40 -21.72
N LYS A 16 -0.03 24.06 -22.00
CA LYS A 16 0.87 23.53 -20.96
C LYS A 16 1.15 24.61 -19.90
N TRP A 17 1.02 24.26 -18.63
CA TRP A 17 1.34 25.16 -17.52
C TRP A 17 2.78 24.91 -17.05
N SER A 18 3.41 25.90 -16.40
CA SER A 18 4.73 25.67 -15.80
C SER A 18 4.61 24.87 -14.50
N SER A 19 5.58 23.99 -14.24
CA SER A 19 5.58 23.11 -13.08
C SER A 19 5.57 23.86 -11.74
N ALA A 20 6.19 25.05 -11.70
CA ALA A 20 6.17 25.94 -10.54
C ALA A 20 4.76 26.47 -10.26
N ILE A 21 4.07 27.01 -11.28
CA ILE A 21 2.70 27.52 -11.11
C ILE A 21 1.75 26.38 -10.71
N LEU A 22 1.91 25.18 -11.29
CA LEU A 22 1.12 24.02 -10.89
C LEU A 22 1.35 23.60 -9.43
N ALA A 23 2.60 23.64 -8.93
CA ALA A 23 2.90 23.35 -7.54
C ALA A 23 2.33 24.42 -6.59
N ASP A 24 2.50 25.72 -6.90
CA ASP A 24 1.96 26.82 -6.08
C ASP A 24 0.43 26.83 -6.04
N LEU A 25 -0.23 26.58 -7.18
CA LEU A 25 -1.68 26.40 -7.24
C LEU A 25 -2.13 25.14 -6.49
N GLY A 26 -1.35 24.05 -6.55
CA GLY A 26 -1.62 22.82 -5.81
C GLY A 26 -1.57 23.06 -4.30
N LYS A 27 -0.56 23.81 -3.84
CA LYS A 27 -0.42 24.26 -2.44
C LYS A 27 -1.65 25.05 -2.02
N ALA A 28 -2.02 26.08 -2.80
CA ALA A 28 -3.16 26.94 -2.50
C ALA A 28 -4.51 26.19 -2.53
N ALA A 29 -4.69 25.24 -3.44
CA ALA A 29 -5.91 24.46 -3.58
C ALA A 29 -6.05 23.40 -2.46
N LEU A 30 -4.96 22.75 -2.05
CA LEU A 30 -4.94 21.88 -0.88
C LEU A 30 -5.26 22.68 0.40
N LEU A 31 -4.62 23.83 0.63
CA LEU A 31 -4.95 24.73 1.74
C LEU A 31 -6.40 25.23 1.72
N TRP A 32 -6.96 25.48 0.53
CA TRP A 32 -8.37 25.82 0.38
C TRP A 32 -9.25 24.64 0.81
N ARG A 33 -8.94 23.42 0.37
CA ARG A 33 -9.68 22.19 0.70
C ARG A 33 -9.64 21.87 2.20
N GLN A 34 -8.52 22.12 2.89
CA GLN A 34 -8.47 22.01 4.35
C GLN A 34 -9.42 22.98 5.10
N LYS A 35 -9.76 24.11 4.47
CA LYS A 35 -10.71 25.12 5.02
C LYS A 35 -12.14 24.91 4.55
N HIS A 36 -12.34 24.17 3.46
CA HIS A 36 -13.63 23.90 2.81
C HIS A 36 -13.75 22.40 2.48
N PRO A 37 -13.61 21.51 3.47
CA PRO A 37 -13.63 20.06 3.27
C PRO A 37 -15.02 19.57 2.84
N SER A 38 -15.10 18.32 2.37
CA SER A 38 -16.33 17.78 1.76
C SER A 38 -17.23 16.96 2.72
N TYR A 39 -16.79 16.69 3.96
CA TYR A 39 -17.44 15.72 4.88
C TYR A 39 -17.48 16.15 6.36
N GLU A 40 -18.69 16.31 6.94
CA GLU A 40 -18.92 16.52 8.41
C GLU A 40 -19.10 15.21 9.13
N ILE A 41 -19.01 15.33 10.44
CA ILE A 41 -19.46 14.34 11.39
C ILE A 41 -20.21 15.14 12.46
N THR A 42 -21.47 15.49 12.19
CA THR A 42 -22.35 16.13 13.19
C THR A 42 -23.22 15.09 13.88
N HIS A 43 -23.19 15.07 15.21
CA HIS A 43 -24.12 14.27 16.00
C HIS A 43 -25.40 15.07 16.25
N THR A 44 -26.47 14.74 15.51
CA THR A 44 -27.82 15.25 15.79
C THR A 44 -28.63 14.23 16.58
N TYR A 45 -29.23 14.68 17.68
CA TYR A 45 -30.16 13.91 18.50
C TYR A 45 -31.59 14.30 18.13
N ASP A 46 -32.36 13.39 17.54
CA ASP A 46 -33.81 13.56 17.41
C ASP A 46 -34.50 13.22 18.75
N GLU A 47 -35.76 13.67 18.92
CA GLU A 47 -36.59 13.44 20.12
C GLU A 47 -36.82 11.94 20.47
N GLY A 48 -36.39 11.02 19.60
CA GLY A 48 -36.39 9.56 19.80
C GLY A 48 -35.06 8.95 20.26
N ASN A 49 -34.08 9.75 20.69
CA ASN A 49 -32.76 9.30 21.19
C ASN A 49 -31.88 8.52 20.18
N ARG A 50 -32.22 8.56 18.89
CA ARG A 50 -31.39 8.01 17.80
C ARG A 50 -30.44 9.10 17.32
N GLY A 51 -29.14 8.87 17.48
CA GLY A 51 -28.11 9.75 16.94
C GLY A 51 -27.92 9.48 15.45
N HIS A 52 -28.23 10.48 14.61
CA HIS A 52 -27.90 10.44 13.20
C HIS A 52 -26.66 11.30 12.94
N THR A 53 -25.66 10.72 12.26
CA THR A 53 -24.43 11.41 11.85
C THR A 53 -24.63 12.02 10.48
N LYS A 54 -24.53 13.35 10.38
CA LYS A 54 -24.68 14.10 9.12
C LYS A 54 -23.31 14.56 8.57
N VAL A 55 -23.23 14.71 7.25
CA VAL A 55 -21.98 14.90 6.48
C VAL A 55 -22.05 16.18 5.60
N LEU A 56 -21.24 17.20 5.91
CA LEU A 56 -21.15 18.59 5.38
C LEU A 56 -19.72 19.27 5.57
N ASN A 57 -19.38 19.80 6.75
CA ASN A 57 -18.07 20.21 7.36
C ASN A 57 -17.60 21.63 7.17
N GLN A 58 -18.44 22.57 7.57
CA GLN A 58 -18.11 23.97 7.35
C GLN A 58 -18.46 24.82 8.56
N PRO A 59 -17.48 25.47 9.21
CA PRO A 59 -17.75 26.36 10.34
C PRO A 59 -18.61 27.57 9.96
N ASN A 60 -18.82 27.82 8.66
CA ASN A 60 -19.53 28.97 8.10
C ASN A 60 -20.58 28.59 7.02
N GLY A 61 -21.20 27.40 7.08
CA GLY A 61 -22.17 26.95 6.06
C GLY A 61 -21.53 26.51 4.74
N LEU A 62 -22.31 26.01 3.78
CA LEU A 62 -21.76 25.18 2.70
C LEU A 62 -21.11 26.03 1.59
N TRP A 63 -19.86 25.72 1.23
CA TRP A 63 -19.12 26.44 0.19
C TRP A 63 -19.82 26.35 -1.17
N TRP A 64 -20.49 25.24 -1.45
CA TRP A 64 -21.24 25.06 -2.70
C TRP A 64 -22.52 25.90 -2.75
N GLU A 65 -23.23 26.05 -1.62
CA GLU A 65 -24.33 27.04 -1.50
C GLU A 65 -23.80 28.47 -1.69
N THR A 66 -22.68 28.79 -1.03
CA THR A 66 -21.99 30.09 -1.13
C THR A 66 -21.54 30.39 -2.56
N TRP A 67 -21.34 29.35 -3.40
CA TRP A 67 -20.95 29.45 -4.81
C TRP A 67 -22.14 29.35 -5.77
N GLY A 68 -23.38 29.22 -5.25
CA GLY A 68 -24.60 29.11 -6.04
C GLY A 68 -24.72 27.80 -6.83
N ILE A 69 -24.04 26.73 -6.40
CA ILE A 69 -24.13 25.42 -7.05
C ILE A 69 -25.50 24.82 -6.70
N PRO A 70 -26.35 24.50 -7.69
CA PRO A 70 -27.72 24.09 -7.43
C PRO A 70 -27.79 22.71 -6.78
N TYR A 71 -28.72 22.56 -5.83
CA TYR A 71 -29.16 21.26 -5.33
C TYR A 71 -29.82 20.48 -6.47
N PRO A 72 -29.32 19.28 -6.85
CA PRO A 72 -29.84 18.56 -8.02
C PRO A 72 -31.35 18.26 -7.94
N ASP A 73 -31.84 17.86 -6.76
CA ASP A 73 -33.24 17.43 -6.55
C ASP A 73 -33.82 17.92 -5.20
N GLY A 74 -33.35 19.06 -4.68
CA GLY A 74 -33.79 19.61 -3.38
C GLY A 74 -33.28 18.87 -2.13
N ASN A 75 -32.63 17.72 -2.30
CA ASN A 75 -31.79 17.07 -1.29
C ASN A 75 -30.34 17.59 -1.37
N TYR A 76 -29.55 17.38 -0.30
CA TYR A 76 -28.11 17.67 -0.29
C TYR A 76 -27.40 17.12 -1.54
N PRO A 77 -26.47 17.88 -2.15
CA PRO A 77 -25.85 17.44 -3.40
C PRO A 77 -25.07 16.14 -3.17
N ASP A 78 -25.23 15.20 -4.09
CA ASP A 78 -24.33 14.06 -4.19
C ASP A 78 -22.89 14.60 -4.29
N VAL A 79 -22.00 14.15 -3.40
CA VAL A 79 -20.59 14.55 -3.33
C VAL A 79 -19.90 14.39 -4.69
N ARG A 80 -20.36 13.44 -5.52
CA ARG A 80 -19.90 13.24 -6.91
C ARG A 80 -20.16 14.44 -7.82
N THR A 81 -21.23 15.21 -7.60
CA THR A 81 -21.52 16.43 -8.36
C THR A 81 -20.61 17.59 -7.98
N LEU A 82 -20.10 17.60 -6.73
CA LEU A 82 -19.18 18.62 -6.24
C LEU A 82 -17.77 18.49 -6.82
N ARG A 83 -17.38 17.30 -7.32
CA ARG A 83 -16.04 17.02 -7.88
C ARG A 83 -15.61 18.01 -8.98
N GLU A 84 -16.58 18.51 -9.76
CA GLU A 84 -16.35 19.40 -10.91
C GLU A 84 -16.07 20.85 -10.47
N TYR A 85 -16.37 21.15 -9.20
CA TYR A 85 -16.18 22.45 -8.58
C TYR A 85 -15.03 22.44 -7.55
N ASP A 86 -14.43 21.29 -7.26
CA ASP A 86 -13.29 21.18 -6.34
C ASP A 86 -11.99 21.72 -6.99
N PRO A 87 -11.40 22.82 -6.49
CA PRO A 87 -10.18 23.39 -7.05
C PRO A 87 -8.94 22.50 -6.87
N ALA A 88 -8.89 21.66 -5.83
CA ALA A 88 -7.79 20.73 -5.61
C ALA A 88 -7.85 19.59 -6.64
N LEU A 89 -9.02 18.99 -6.86
CA LEU A 89 -9.20 18.01 -7.94
C LEU A 89 -8.86 18.60 -9.32
N ALA A 90 -9.23 19.86 -9.58
CA ALA A 90 -8.91 20.52 -10.84
C ALA A 90 -7.40 20.76 -11.04
N VAL A 91 -6.68 21.27 -10.03
CA VAL A 91 -5.22 21.52 -10.15
C VAL A 91 -4.43 20.22 -10.13
N LEU A 92 -4.73 19.29 -9.23
CA LEU A 92 -4.08 17.97 -9.18
C LEU A 92 -4.38 17.18 -10.46
N GLY A 93 -5.61 17.27 -10.99
CA GLY A 93 -6.00 16.67 -12.26
C GLY A 93 -5.22 17.26 -13.43
N ARG A 94 -4.87 18.56 -13.37
CA ARG A 94 -4.01 19.23 -14.35
C ARG A 94 -2.56 18.74 -14.28
N ILE A 95 -2.02 18.49 -13.08
CA ILE A 95 -0.70 17.86 -12.87
C ILE A 95 -0.69 16.44 -13.43
N ALA A 96 -1.70 15.64 -13.09
CA ALA A 96 -1.86 14.25 -13.54
C ALA A 96 -1.98 14.16 -15.08
N ALA A 97 -2.83 14.98 -15.70
CA ALA A 97 -3.03 15.01 -17.15
C ALA A 97 -1.77 15.45 -17.92
N GLN A 98 -0.98 16.39 -17.39
CA GLN A 98 0.31 16.79 -17.97
C GLN A 98 1.45 15.80 -17.64
N LYS A 99 1.23 14.83 -16.75
CA LYS A 99 2.24 13.92 -16.19
C LYS A 99 3.45 14.68 -15.63
N ASP A 100 3.19 15.82 -14.97
CA ASP A 100 4.25 16.72 -14.51
C ASP A 100 4.86 16.23 -13.18
N LEU A 101 5.90 15.41 -13.32
CA LEU A 101 6.70 14.87 -12.21
C LEU A 101 7.33 15.98 -11.35
N THR A 102 7.72 17.11 -11.94
CA THR A 102 8.35 18.22 -11.21
C THR A 102 7.33 18.95 -10.34
N ALA A 103 6.14 19.24 -10.89
CA ALA A 103 5.04 19.82 -10.13
C ALA A 103 4.59 18.89 -8.98
N ALA A 104 4.44 17.58 -9.27
CA ALA A 104 4.05 16.58 -8.28
C ALA A 104 5.07 16.46 -7.13
N ARG A 105 6.37 16.33 -7.44
CA ARG A 105 7.44 16.24 -6.43
C ARG A 105 7.57 17.51 -5.61
N ASN A 106 7.56 18.67 -6.25
CA ASN A 106 7.66 19.95 -5.56
C ASN A 106 6.47 20.16 -4.63
N LEU A 107 5.25 19.89 -5.12
CA LEU A 107 4.05 19.95 -4.28
C LEU A 107 4.16 19.01 -3.07
N ALA A 108 4.49 17.73 -3.27
CA ALA A 108 4.59 16.76 -2.19
C ALA A 108 5.65 17.15 -1.13
N SER A 109 6.82 17.62 -1.57
CA SER A 109 7.96 17.97 -0.69
C SER A 109 7.87 19.36 -0.03
N MET A 110 6.91 20.21 -0.42
CA MET A 110 6.67 21.49 0.26
C MET A 110 6.29 21.26 1.72
N LYS A 111 6.83 22.09 2.62
CA LYS A 111 6.44 22.10 4.04
C LYS A 111 5.04 22.67 4.22
N LEU A 112 4.23 21.97 5.01
CA LEU A 112 2.92 22.42 5.47
C LEU A 112 3.08 23.31 6.70
N ASP A 113 2.33 24.41 6.81
CA ASP A 113 2.47 25.33 7.95
C ASP A 113 1.88 24.68 9.22
N ASP A 114 2.50 24.88 10.39
CA ASP A 114 2.14 24.25 11.69
C ASP A 114 0.67 24.41 12.12
N ALA A 115 -0.05 25.39 11.57
CA ALA A 115 -1.48 25.59 11.81
C ALA A 115 -2.36 24.50 11.18
N TYR A 116 -1.85 23.80 10.16
CA TYR A 116 -2.54 22.81 9.33
C TYR A 116 -2.11 21.36 9.62
N ILE A 117 -1.14 21.17 10.53
CA ILE A 117 -0.67 19.86 11.02
C ILE A 117 -1.50 19.44 12.24
N ILE A 118 -1.70 18.13 12.42
CA ILE A 118 -2.26 17.57 13.66
C ILE A 118 -1.20 17.59 14.77
N LYS A 119 -1.40 18.46 15.79
CA LYS A 119 -0.44 18.63 16.91
C LYS A 119 -0.55 17.56 17.99
N ASP A 120 -1.76 17.07 18.25
CA ASP A 120 -2.04 16.02 19.22
C ASP A 120 -2.98 15.00 18.56
N PRO A 121 -2.48 13.82 18.13
CA PRO A 121 -3.28 12.83 17.40
C PRO A 121 -4.39 12.23 18.25
N ASP A 122 -4.09 11.94 19.52
CA ASP A 122 -4.96 11.16 20.40
C ASP A 122 -6.16 12.00 20.87
N LYS A 123 -5.98 13.33 20.94
CA LYS A 123 -7.05 14.30 21.21
C LYS A 123 -7.69 14.91 19.96
N ALA A 124 -7.16 14.66 18.76
CA ALA A 124 -7.73 15.20 17.52
C ALA A 124 -9.13 14.63 17.26
N SER A 125 -10.06 15.51 16.88
CA SER A 125 -11.41 15.12 16.46
C SER A 125 -11.37 14.34 15.15
N ALA A 126 -12.37 13.49 14.91
CA ALA A 126 -12.54 12.76 13.64
C ALA A 126 -12.42 13.68 12.41
N LEU A 127 -13.03 14.86 12.51
CA LEU A 127 -12.99 15.92 11.51
C LEU A 127 -11.57 16.45 11.21
N THR A 128 -10.72 16.51 12.25
CA THR A 128 -9.32 16.94 12.14
C THR A 128 -8.51 15.88 11.38
N TRP A 129 -8.77 14.60 11.63
CA TRP A 129 -8.13 13.47 10.93
C TRP A 129 -8.49 13.38 9.44
N LEU A 130 -9.69 13.80 9.05
CA LEU A 130 -10.11 13.84 7.64
C LEU A 130 -9.46 14.98 6.83
N THR A 131 -9.05 16.07 7.49
CA THR A 131 -8.82 17.37 6.82
C THR A 131 -7.43 17.99 7.06
N ARG A 132 -6.66 17.46 8.01
CA ARG A 132 -5.34 17.99 8.38
C ARG A 132 -4.19 17.08 8.01
N GLY A 133 -3.04 17.71 7.80
CA GLY A 133 -1.80 17.01 7.49
C GLY A 133 -1.30 16.25 8.70
N THR A 134 -1.00 14.98 8.49
CA THR A 134 -0.48 14.07 9.51
C THR A 134 1.07 14.06 9.49
N ARG A 135 1.72 14.78 8.57
CA ARG A 135 3.18 15.05 8.61
C ARG A 135 3.46 16.50 8.22
N GLY A 136 4.74 16.88 8.25
CA GLY A 136 5.18 18.26 7.99
C GLY A 136 5.13 18.69 6.51
N THR A 137 4.53 17.88 5.63
CA THR A 137 4.57 18.04 4.17
C THR A 137 3.18 17.94 3.54
N TYR A 138 3.00 18.57 2.38
CA TYR A 138 1.76 18.49 1.60
C TYR A 138 1.48 17.07 1.06
N ALA A 139 2.48 16.21 1.01
CA ALA A 139 2.32 14.77 0.77
C ALA A 139 1.27 14.14 1.73
N SER A 140 1.23 14.58 2.99
CA SER A 140 0.24 14.13 3.98
C SER A 140 -1.20 14.59 3.71
N LEU A 141 -1.41 15.58 2.84
CA LEU A 141 -2.74 16.04 2.39
C LEU A 141 -3.24 15.31 1.15
N LEU A 142 -2.32 14.75 0.33
CA LEU A 142 -2.71 13.93 -0.82
C LEU A 142 -3.38 12.63 -0.38
N VAL A 143 -3.05 12.14 0.82
CA VAL A 143 -3.60 10.90 1.40
C VAL A 143 -4.86 11.12 2.25
N ALA A 144 -5.44 12.33 2.25
CA ALA A 144 -6.74 12.56 2.88
C ALA A 144 -7.78 11.56 2.31
N PRO A 145 -8.62 10.92 3.13
CA PRO A 145 -9.55 9.90 2.66
C PRO A 145 -10.81 10.49 2.01
N ASP A 146 -11.03 11.81 2.13
CA ASP A 146 -12.29 12.50 1.86
C ASP A 146 -12.46 12.96 0.39
N TRP A 147 -11.76 12.34 -0.56
CA TRP A 147 -11.74 12.75 -1.97
C TRP A 147 -13.05 12.43 -2.73
N PRO A 148 -13.76 13.43 -3.31
CA PRO A 148 -15.00 13.23 -4.07
C PRO A 148 -14.91 12.31 -5.31
N ASP A 149 -13.71 12.09 -5.85
CA ASP A 149 -13.42 11.20 -6.98
C ASP A 149 -12.87 9.82 -6.54
N GLY A 150 -12.99 9.47 -5.26
CA GLY A 150 -12.34 8.31 -4.67
C GLY A 150 -10.81 8.43 -4.63
N GLY A 151 -10.28 9.65 -4.75
CA GLY A 151 -8.86 9.97 -4.71
C GLY A 151 -8.09 9.50 -5.94
N THR A 152 -8.76 9.32 -7.08
CA THR A 152 -8.16 8.89 -8.36
C THR A 152 -7.11 9.89 -8.85
N VAL A 153 -7.43 11.18 -8.79
CA VAL A 153 -6.52 12.27 -9.12
C VAL A 153 -5.37 12.36 -8.10
N ALA A 154 -5.67 12.26 -6.80
CA ALA A 154 -4.65 12.34 -5.75
C ALA A 154 -3.67 11.16 -5.81
N GLY A 155 -4.17 9.94 -6.00
CA GLY A 155 -3.36 8.73 -6.23
C GLY A 155 -2.48 8.83 -7.47
N SER A 156 -2.97 9.49 -8.53
CA SER A 156 -2.17 9.77 -9.74
C SER A 156 -1.02 10.76 -9.45
N VAL A 157 -1.27 11.80 -8.65
CA VAL A 157 -0.21 12.75 -8.24
C VAL A 157 0.77 12.10 -7.26
N ILE A 158 0.31 11.23 -6.34
CA ILE A 158 1.18 10.40 -5.49
C ILE A 158 2.10 9.52 -6.34
N GLN A 159 1.58 8.84 -7.37
CA GLN A 159 2.39 8.03 -8.27
C GLN A 159 3.47 8.90 -8.96
N LEU A 160 3.11 10.07 -9.48
CA LEU A 160 4.07 11.00 -10.10
C LEU A 160 5.12 11.54 -9.10
N ALA A 161 4.71 11.91 -7.89
CA ALA A 161 5.60 12.45 -6.86
C ALA A 161 6.62 11.43 -6.32
N THR A 162 6.30 10.14 -6.46
CA THR A 162 7.10 9.01 -5.94
C THR A 162 7.78 8.18 -7.03
N THR A 163 7.50 8.42 -8.32
CA THR A 163 8.24 7.76 -9.41
C THR A 163 9.70 8.23 -9.42
N PRO A 164 10.70 7.33 -9.34
CA PRO A 164 12.12 7.70 -9.47
C PRO A 164 12.43 8.25 -10.87
N VAL A 165 13.25 9.30 -10.96
CA VAL A 165 13.85 9.79 -12.20
C VAL A 165 15.28 10.19 -11.91
N LYS A 166 16.18 9.94 -12.86
CA LYS A 166 17.60 10.30 -12.81
C LYS A 166 17.85 11.72 -12.28
N GLY A 167 18.54 11.83 -11.15
CA GLY A 167 18.85 13.08 -10.44
C GLY A 167 17.79 13.53 -9.43
N HIS A 168 16.74 12.74 -9.20
CA HIS A 168 15.61 13.04 -8.31
C HIS A 168 15.15 11.82 -7.49
N GLU A 169 15.93 10.74 -7.47
CA GLU A 169 15.60 9.48 -6.79
C GLU A 169 15.45 9.67 -5.28
N ASP A 170 16.36 10.41 -4.65
CA ASP A 170 16.29 10.77 -3.22
C ASP A 170 15.00 11.52 -2.87
N GLN A 171 14.62 12.53 -3.68
CA GLN A 171 13.41 13.32 -3.49
C GLN A 171 12.15 12.46 -3.64
N ALA A 172 12.14 11.53 -4.60
CA ALA A 172 11.03 10.59 -4.80
C ALA A 172 10.90 9.62 -3.61
N ALA A 173 12.02 9.12 -3.08
CA ALA A 173 12.06 8.23 -1.93
C ALA A 173 11.63 8.93 -0.62
N MET A 174 12.06 10.18 -0.40
CA MET A 174 11.58 10.98 0.74
C MET A 174 10.07 11.27 0.66
N ASN A 175 9.55 11.61 -0.53
CA ASN A 175 8.11 11.76 -0.75
C ASN A 175 7.35 10.46 -0.45
N ALA A 176 7.87 9.31 -0.91
CA ALA A 176 7.25 8.01 -0.64
C ALA A 176 7.23 7.69 0.86
N ALA A 177 8.32 7.99 1.58
CA ALA A 177 8.40 7.82 3.02
C ALA A 177 7.37 8.66 3.78
N GLU A 178 7.24 9.96 3.43
CA GLU A 178 6.24 10.84 4.02
C GLU A 178 4.81 10.34 3.78
N ILE A 179 4.51 9.82 2.58
CA ILE A 179 3.20 9.27 2.23
C ILE A 179 2.92 7.98 3.01
N MET A 180 3.85 7.02 3.02
CA MET A 180 3.71 5.78 3.79
C MET A 180 3.50 6.06 5.28
N LYS A 181 4.33 6.92 5.87
CA LYS A 181 4.25 7.37 7.26
C LYS A 181 2.95 8.12 7.58
N SER A 182 2.39 8.86 6.62
CA SER A 182 1.11 9.57 6.79
C SER A 182 -0.09 8.61 6.78
N VAL A 183 -0.08 7.63 5.86
CA VAL A 183 -1.10 6.58 5.76
C VAL A 183 -1.05 5.62 6.95
N ALA A 184 0.16 5.25 7.40
CA ALA A 184 0.34 4.45 8.61
C ALA A 184 -0.30 5.12 9.83
N TRP A 185 -0.03 6.42 10.02
CA TRP A 185 -0.59 7.15 11.15
C TRP A 185 -2.11 7.35 11.05
N TRP A 186 -2.65 7.52 9.83
CA TRP A 186 -4.09 7.45 9.60
C TRP A 186 -4.67 6.09 10.00
N ASN A 187 -4.07 4.98 9.57
CA ASN A 187 -4.57 3.62 9.87
C ASN A 187 -4.47 3.24 11.36
N ASP A 188 -3.45 3.74 12.06
CA ASP A 188 -3.21 3.43 13.47
C ASP A 188 -3.95 4.37 14.45
N LYS A 189 -4.27 5.61 14.04
CA LYS A 189 -4.84 6.64 14.94
C LYS A 189 -6.09 7.36 14.42
N GLY A 190 -6.18 7.60 13.11
CA GLY A 190 -7.30 8.32 12.50
C GLY A 190 -8.52 7.43 12.21
N ARG A 191 -8.28 6.22 11.69
CA ARG A 191 -9.30 5.26 11.22
C ARG A 191 -10.38 5.01 12.28
N GLU A 192 -10.01 4.53 13.47
CA GLU A 192 -10.96 4.24 14.57
C GLU A 192 -11.72 5.50 15.03
N LYS A 193 -11.04 6.66 15.10
CA LYS A 193 -11.63 7.94 15.51
C LYS A 193 -12.73 8.40 14.54
N VAL A 194 -12.63 8.03 13.27
CA VAL A 194 -13.57 8.35 12.20
C VAL A 194 -14.64 7.27 12.03
N GLU A 195 -14.27 6.00 12.10
CA GLU A 195 -15.19 4.84 12.00
C GLU A 195 -16.25 4.85 13.11
N LYS A 196 -15.84 5.11 14.36
CA LYS A 196 -16.74 5.11 15.53
C LYS A 196 -17.95 6.05 15.40
N PRO A 197 -17.80 7.36 15.08
CA PRO A 197 -18.96 8.24 14.92
C PRO A 197 -19.74 8.02 13.60
N LEU A 198 -19.20 7.29 12.62
CA LEU A 198 -19.90 6.97 11.37
C LEU A 198 -20.69 5.65 11.45
N THR A 199 -20.33 4.76 12.37
CA THR A 199 -21.05 3.52 12.67
C THR A 199 -22.05 3.65 13.84
N SER A 200 -21.98 4.71 14.65
CA SER A 200 -22.75 4.86 15.90
C SER A 200 -24.29 4.91 15.77
N GLY A 201 -24.82 5.01 14.55
CA GLY A 201 -26.27 4.97 14.27
C GLY A 201 -26.77 3.63 13.73
N ALA A 202 -25.88 2.68 13.41
CA ALA A 202 -26.27 1.34 12.97
C ALA A 202 -26.81 0.53 14.17
N PRO A 203 -27.89 -0.27 14.01
CA PRO A 203 -28.28 -1.22 15.05
C PRO A 203 -27.13 -2.20 15.30
N PRO A 204 -26.84 -2.58 16.55
CA PRO A 204 -25.79 -3.56 16.83
C PRO A 204 -26.16 -4.90 16.18
N ASP A 205 -25.24 -5.47 15.40
CA ASP A 205 -25.40 -6.79 14.79
C ASP A 205 -25.65 -7.83 15.90
N LEU A 206 -26.88 -8.33 15.97
CA LEU A 206 -27.35 -9.26 17.00
C LEU A 206 -26.75 -10.67 16.86
N ILE A 207 -25.90 -10.90 15.85
CA ILE A 207 -25.32 -12.21 15.52
C ILE A 207 -23.82 -12.01 15.18
N PRO A 208 -22.87 -12.36 16.06
CA PRO A 208 -21.43 -12.07 15.88
C PRO A 208 -20.73 -12.72 14.68
N TRP A 209 -21.42 -13.62 13.98
CA TRP A 209 -20.95 -14.33 12.77
C TRP A 209 -21.78 -13.98 11.52
N PHE A 210 -22.67 -12.99 11.63
CA PHE A 210 -23.44 -12.40 10.54
C PHE A 210 -23.40 -10.87 10.68
N ASN A 211 -22.30 -10.25 10.24
CA ASN A 211 -22.26 -8.81 10.00
C ASN A 211 -23.14 -8.48 8.78
N ILE A 212 -24.46 -8.44 8.95
CA ILE A 212 -25.37 -8.00 7.90
C ILE A 212 -25.42 -6.48 7.95
N LEU A 213 -24.39 -5.91 7.33
CA LEU A 213 -24.21 -4.54 6.84
C LEU A 213 -25.35 -3.53 7.13
N PRO A 214 -25.04 -2.30 7.56
CA PRO A 214 -25.98 -1.20 7.35
C PRO A 214 -26.39 -1.17 5.87
N ARG A 215 -27.70 -1.08 5.61
CA ARG A 215 -28.27 -1.29 4.29
C ARG A 215 -27.55 -0.44 3.23
N MET A 216 -27.27 -1.05 2.07
CA MET A 216 -26.58 -0.39 0.95
C MET A 216 -27.33 0.82 0.35
N ASP A 217 -28.57 1.09 0.78
CA ASP A 217 -29.37 2.25 0.37
C ASP A 217 -28.97 3.57 1.07
N GLN A 218 -28.15 3.51 2.14
CA GLN A 218 -27.67 4.69 2.88
C GLN A 218 -26.20 5.05 2.60
N ALA A 219 -25.45 4.21 1.90
CA ALA A 219 -24.05 4.46 1.57
C ALA A 219 -23.92 5.24 0.23
N PRO A 220 -23.02 6.23 0.10
CA PRO A 220 -22.86 6.97 -1.16
C PRO A 220 -22.53 6.03 -2.32
N PRO A 221 -23.13 6.20 -3.51
CA PRO A 221 -22.83 5.35 -4.66
C PRO A 221 -21.32 5.31 -4.95
N GLY A 222 -20.78 4.13 -5.24
CA GLY A 222 -19.34 3.91 -5.41
C GLY A 222 -18.57 3.53 -4.13
N THR A 223 -19.23 3.58 -2.97
CA THR A 223 -18.74 2.92 -1.73
C THR A 223 -19.23 1.47 -1.62
N ALA A 224 -19.84 0.91 -2.68
CA ALA A 224 -20.68 -0.29 -2.60
C ALA A 224 -19.94 -1.64 -2.50
N HIS A 225 -18.61 -1.68 -2.39
CA HIS A 225 -17.81 -2.91 -2.60
C HIS A 225 -16.81 -3.23 -1.48
N SER A 226 -17.05 -2.74 -0.26
CA SER A 226 -16.25 -3.11 0.90
C SER A 226 -17.12 -3.15 2.16
N GLU A 227 -17.26 -4.33 2.75
CA GLU A 227 -18.25 -4.67 3.78
C GLU A 227 -18.08 -4.01 5.16
N HIS A 228 -17.23 -2.97 5.25
CA HIS A 228 -17.03 -2.06 6.40
C HIS A 228 -16.24 -0.79 6.02
N TYR A 229 -15.67 -0.69 4.81
CA TYR A 229 -14.48 0.14 4.54
C TYR A 229 -14.81 1.38 3.69
N THR A 230 -16.05 1.85 3.75
CA THR A 230 -16.60 2.93 2.90
C THR A 230 -16.05 4.33 3.20
N LEU A 231 -15.08 4.40 4.11
CA LEU A 231 -14.38 5.59 4.61
C LEU A 231 -12.85 5.46 4.52
N GLU A 232 -12.36 4.31 4.05
CA GLU A 232 -10.94 4.02 3.93
C GLU A 232 -10.50 4.20 2.49
N LEU A 233 -9.80 5.32 2.23
CA LEU A 233 -8.95 5.57 1.07
C LEU A 233 -9.53 5.00 -0.24
N GLY A 234 -10.40 5.79 -0.89
CA GLY A 234 -11.14 5.38 -2.09
C GLY A 234 -10.28 4.70 -3.17
N PRO A 235 -10.91 3.89 -4.06
CA PRO A 235 -10.20 2.92 -4.89
C PRO A 235 -9.07 3.53 -5.73
N GLY A 236 -9.23 4.77 -6.21
CA GLY A 236 -8.19 5.48 -6.96
C GLY A 236 -6.96 5.86 -6.13
N LEU A 237 -7.16 6.31 -4.88
CA LEU A 237 -6.07 6.58 -3.95
C LEU A 237 -5.36 5.29 -3.56
N ARG A 238 -6.12 4.23 -3.28
CA ARG A 238 -5.60 2.90 -2.95
C ARG A 238 -4.74 2.31 -4.07
N THR A 239 -5.16 2.45 -5.33
CA THR A 239 -4.36 2.09 -6.51
C THR A 239 -3.05 2.89 -6.59
N GLY A 240 -3.07 4.20 -6.32
CA GLY A 240 -1.85 5.02 -6.27
C GLY A 240 -0.87 4.57 -5.18
N LEU A 241 -1.38 4.25 -3.99
CA LEU A 241 -0.59 3.74 -2.86
C LEU A 241 -0.02 2.34 -3.12
N LEU A 242 -0.78 1.47 -3.77
CA LEU A 242 -0.32 0.12 -4.18
C LEU A 242 0.84 0.23 -5.18
N ARG A 243 0.69 1.11 -6.19
CA ARG A 243 1.76 1.40 -7.17
C ARG A 243 3.02 1.98 -6.54
N MET A 244 2.87 2.82 -5.51
CA MET A 244 4.00 3.27 -4.70
C MET A 244 4.65 2.11 -3.94
N ALA A 245 3.87 1.22 -3.31
CA ALA A 245 4.41 0.07 -2.60
C ALA A 245 5.29 -0.83 -3.49
N HIS A 246 4.90 -1.06 -4.75
CA HIS A 246 5.71 -1.82 -5.72
C HIS A 246 7.08 -1.19 -6.02
N MET A 247 7.15 0.14 -6.13
CA MET A 247 8.42 0.84 -6.39
C MET A 247 9.37 0.82 -5.19
N TYR A 248 8.83 0.70 -3.98
CA TYR A 248 9.57 0.82 -2.71
C TYR A 248 9.54 -0.47 -1.87
N VAL A 249 9.44 -1.65 -2.50
CA VAL A 249 9.57 -2.95 -1.82
C VAL A 249 10.84 -3.06 -0.94
N PRO A 250 12.02 -2.50 -1.30
CA PRO A 250 13.18 -2.51 -0.40
C PRO A 250 12.94 -1.81 0.95
N SER A 251 12.08 -0.78 1.01
CA SER A 251 11.67 -0.16 2.29
C SER A 251 10.94 -1.13 3.20
N ILE A 252 10.28 -2.17 2.68
CA ILE A 252 9.65 -3.25 3.45
C ILE A 252 10.74 -4.23 3.95
N GLY A 253 11.77 -4.48 3.14
CA GLY A 253 12.97 -5.25 3.47
C GLY A 253 13.71 -4.76 4.71
N ASP A 254 13.98 -3.46 4.77
CA ASP A 254 14.70 -2.85 5.89
C ASP A 254 13.78 -2.38 7.04
N ALA A 255 12.49 -2.73 7.01
CA ALA A 255 11.52 -2.31 8.01
C ALA A 255 11.59 -3.13 9.31
N ASN A 256 12.70 -3.07 10.03
CA ASN A 256 12.86 -3.69 11.36
C ASN A 256 11.95 -3.00 12.40
N SER A 257 11.23 -3.80 13.20
CA SER A 257 10.35 -3.34 14.28
C SER A 257 11.06 -2.62 15.43
N SER A 258 12.36 -2.91 15.68
CA SER A 258 13.13 -2.36 16.80
C SER A 258 13.96 -1.12 16.46
N SER A 259 14.12 -0.78 15.17
CA SER A 259 14.79 0.45 14.75
C SER A 259 13.80 1.60 14.56
N THR A 260 14.05 2.74 15.22
CA THR A 260 13.41 4.00 14.85
C THR A 260 13.93 4.46 13.48
N GLY A 261 13.05 4.95 12.62
CA GLY A 261 13.32 5.08 11.18
C GLY A 261 14.45 6.04 10.82
N THR A 262 15.30 5.64 9.88
CA THR A 262 16.31 6.50 9.26
C THR A 262 15.69 7.31 8.11
N ASP A 263 15.55 8.63 8.32
CA ASP A 263 14.95 9.58 7.38
C ASP A 263 15.81 9.89 6.12
N LEU A 264 16.98 9.26 5.98
CA LEU A 264 17.89 9.47 4.86
C LEU A 264 17.67 8.41 3.77
N PRO A 265 17.60 8.81 2.49
CA PRO A 265 17.63 7.86 1.38
C PRO A 265 18.87 6.98 1.39
N SER A 266 18.65 5.69 1.10
CA SER A 266 19.65 4.66 0.89
C SER A 266 19.44 4.04 -0.48
N ARG A 267 20.46 3.35 -1.01
CA ARG A 267 20.37 2.62 -2.27
C ARG A 267 20.46 1.13 -2.00
N ASP A 268 19.40 0.39 -2.36
CA ASP A 268 19.34 -1.05 -2.15
C ASP A 268 20.33 -1.74 -3.10
N PRO A 269 21.27 -2.56 -2.59
CA PRO A 269 22.30 -3.15 -3.42
C PRO A 269 21.82 -4.33 -4.28
N ALA A 270 20.62 -4.89 -4.02
CA ALA A 270 20.06 -5.99 -4.81
C ALA A 270 19.21 -5.56 -6.01
N THR A 271 18.54 -4.41 -5.93
CA THR A 271 17.71 -3.83 -7.00
C THR A 271 18.33 -2.60 -7.64
N GLY A 272 19.21 -1.89 -6.92
CA GLY A 272 19.76 -0.59 -7.32
C GLY A 272 18.82 0.58 -7.05
N SER A 273 17.61 0.34 -6.51
CA SER A 273 16.60 1.36 -6.21
C SER A 273 16.98 2.23 -5.02
N THR A 274 16.67 3.52 -5.10
CA THR A 274 16.73 4.42 -3.94
C THR A 274 15.44 4.29 -3.12
N TYR A 275 15.57 4.21 -1.81
CA TYR A 275 14.47 4.00 -0.87
C TYR A 275 14.79 4.67 0.47
N VAL A 276 13.82 4.79 1.36
CA VAL A 276 14.01 5.30 2.73
C VAL A 276 13.58 4.22 3.72
N THR A 277 14.32 4.05 4.81
CA THR A 277 13.97 3.10 5.87
C THR A 277 12.78 3.62 6.66
N ILE A 278 11.80 2.76 6.89
CA ILE A 278 10.62 3.05 7.70
C ILE A 278 10.55 1.97 8.78
N GLY A 279 10.29 2.34 10.04
CA GLY A 279 10.22 1.36 11.11
C GLY A 279 9.13 0.30 10.85
N GLY A 280 9.35 -0.94 11.30
CA GLY A 280 8.42 -2.06 11.04
C GLY A 280 6.97 -1.79 11.44
N GLY A 281 6.77 -1.04 12.54
CA GLY A 281 5.43 -0.59 12.97
C GLY A 281 4.75 0.34 11.97
N ASP A 282 5.43 1.40 11.52
CA ASP A 282 4.92 2.34 10.51
C ASP A 282 4.67 1.62 9.17
N MET A 283 5.57 0.73 8.74
CA MET A 283 5.39 -0.03 7.50
C MET A 283 4.20 -1.00 7.59
N ALA A 284 4.03 -1.69 8.72
CA ALA A 284 2.85 -2.53 8.93
C ALA A 284 1.57 -1.69 8.96
N GLY A 285 1.60 -0.52 9.62
CA GLY A 285 0.52 0.47 9.61
C GLY A 285 0.13 0.92 8.20
N PHE A 286 1.12 1.16 7.32
CA PHE A 286 0.88 1.47 5.91
C PHE A 286 0.21 0.31 5.16
N LEU A 287 0.73 -0.91 5.28
CA LEU A 287 0.23 -2.08 4.56
C LEU A 287 -1.23 -2.46 4.95
N ARG A 288 -1.70 -2.09 6.14
CA ARG A 288 -3.12 -2.21 6.56
C ARG A 288 -4.13 -1.46 5.67
N THR A 289 -3.68 -0.59 4.75
CA THR A 289 -4.51 0.00 3.68
C THR A 289 -4.99 -1.03 2.66
N PHE A 290 -4.29 -2.15 2.49
CA PHE A 290 -4.63 -3.18 1.50
C PHE A 290 -5.42 -4.35 2.11
N ALA A 291 -5.68 -4.30 3.42
CA ALA A 291 -6.05 -5.43 4.26
C ALA A 291 -7.16 -6.36 3.73
N MET A 292 -8.18 -5.82 3.05
CA MET A 292 -9.32 -6.57 2.51
C MET A 292 -9.43 -6.52 0.98
N ASP A 293 -8.29 -6.44 0.30
CA ASP A 293 -8.23 -6.81 -1.11
C ASP A 293 -7.13 -7.84 -1.30
N ASP A 294 -7.57 -9.07 -1.43
CA ASP A 294 -6.72 -10.21 -1.66
C ASP A 294 -5.90 -10.05 -2.95
N LYS A 295 -6.34 -9.31 -3.98
CA LYS A 295 -5.50 -9.02 -5.17
C LYS A 295 -4.35 -8.08 -4.87
N ALA A 296 -4.57 -7.05 -4.04
CA ALA A 296 -3.52 -6.13 -3.63
C ALA A 296 -2.48 -6.88 -2.76
N TRP A 297 -2.93 -7.72 -1.84
CA TRP A 297 -2.04 -8.61 -1.08
C TRP A 297 -1.32 -9.62 -1.96
N ALA A 298 -1.99 -10.22 -2.93
CA ALA A 298 -1.42 -11.19 -3.85
C ALA A 298 -0.31 -10.56 -4.70
N GLN A 299 -0.52 -9.34 -5.19
CA GLN A 299 0.53 -8.56 -5.86
C GLN A 299 1.69 -8.21 -4.91
N ILE A 300 1.42 -7.69 -3.71
CA ILE A 300 2.45 -7.36 -2.70
C ILE A 300 3.27 -8.62 -2.33
N ALA A 301 2.61 -9.76 -2.14
CA ALA A 301 3.25 -11.02 -1.76
C ALA A 301 4.10 -11.60 -2.90
N HIS A 302 3.74 -11.35 -4.15
CA HIS A 302 4.54 -11.71 -5.34
C HIS A 302 5.77 -10.80 -5.50
N ASP A 303 5.61 -9.48 -5.41
CA ASP A 303 6.72 -8.55 -5.60
C ASP A 303 7.77 -8.69 -4.48
N THR A 304 7.31 -8.99 -3.26
CA THR A 304 8.18 -9.29 -2.11
C THR A 304 8.86 -10.66 -2.25
N GLN A 305 8.21 -11.67 -2.83
CA GLN A 305 8.87 -12.92 -3.22
C GLN A 305 9.99 -12.70 -4.26
N VAL A 306 9.75 -11.88 -5.29
CA VAL A 306 10.77 -11.52 -6.30
C VAL A 306 11.93 -10.76 -5.66
N TYR A 307 11.66 -9.83 -4.73
CA TYR A 307 12.71 -9.14 -3.98
C TYR A 307 13.50 -10.10 -3.07
N ARG A 308 12.84 -11.03 -2.35
CA ARG A 308 13.52 -12.08 -1.56
C ARG A 308 14.53 -12.86 -2.40
N GLN A 309 14.14 -13.30 -3.59
CA GLN A 309 15.05 -14.02 -4.49
C GLN A 309 16.28 -13.17 -4.88
N ARG A 310 16.08 -11.86 -5.13
CA ARG A 310 17.16 -10.92 -5.50
C ARG A 310 18.10 -10.59 -4.33
N ILE A 311 17.58 -10.28 -3.15
CA ILE A 311 18.41 -9.94 -1.98
C ILE A 311 19.22 -11.15 -1.51
N LEU A 312 18.66 -12.36 -1.54
CA LEU A 312 19.39 -13.60 -1.27
C LEU A 312 20.47 -13.89 -2.34
N ALA A 313 20.16 -13.67 -3.62
CA ALA A 313 21.15 -13.81 -4.71
C ALA A 313 22.33 -12.84 -4.53
N TRP A 314 22.03 -11.59 -4.19
CA TRP A 314 23.04 -10.57 -3.85
C TRP A 314 23.86 -10.97 -2.62
N GLY A 315 23.22 -11.43 -1.55
CA GLY A 315 23.88 -11.86 -0.32
C GLY A 315 24.85 -13.04 -0.52
N MET A 316 24.45 -14.02 -1.33
CA MET A 316 25.31 -15.14 -1.76
C MET A 316 26.45 -14.73 -2.71
N ALA A 317 26.29 -13.64 -3.46
CA ALA A 317 27.31 -13.14 -4.38
C ALA A 317 28.37 -12.26 -3.70
N HIS A 318 28.01 -11.57 -2.61
CA HIS A 318 28.87 -10.57 -1.95
C HIS A 318 29.27 -10.92 -0.51
N HIS A 319 29.04 -12.17 -0.07
CA HIS A 319 29.28 -12.61 1.32
C HIS A 319 28.54 -11.74 2.35
N ARG A 320 27.26 -11.47 2.06
CA ARG A 320 26.31 -10.70 2.89
C ARG A 320 25.03 -11.50 3.15
N LEU A 321 25.13 -12.82 3.19
CA LEU A 321 23.97 -13.70 3.32
C LEU A 321 23.15 -13.44 4.59
N ASP A 322 23.80 -13.19 5.73
CA ASP A 322 23.10 -12.92 7.00
C ASP A 322 22.27 -11.62 6.97
N ASP A 323 22.77 -10.56 6.33
CA ASP A 323 22.04 -9.30 6.09
C ASP A 323 20.84 -9.53 5.14
N ALA A 324 21.07 -10.27 4.05
CA ALA A 324 20.01 -10.64 3.11
C ALA A 324 18.89 -11.49 3.76
N ILE A 325 19.27 -12.42 4.66
CA ILE A 325 18.35 -13.22 5.47
C ILE A 325 17.56 -12.33 6.43
N ALA A 326 18.23 -11.42 7.15
CA ALA A 326 17.58 -10.49 8.08
C ALA A 326 16.51 -9.65 7.36
N ARG A 327 16.87 -8.99 6.24
CA ARG A 327 15.93 -8.18 5.44
C ARG A 327 14.77 -8.99 4.86
N ALA A 328 15.04 -10.18 4.33
CA ALA A 328 14.01 -11.05 3.79
C ALA A 328 13.02 -11.53 4.86
N GLY A 329 13.50 -11.84 6.07
CA GLY A 329 12.65 -12.22 7.19
C GLY A 329 11.89 -11.04 7.80
N TYR A 330 12.51 -9.86 7.92
CA TYR A 330 11.83 -8.64 8.37
C TYR A 330 10.68 -8.25 7.45
N MET A 331 10.88 -8.30 6.12
CA MET A 331 9.84 -8.06 5.13
C MET A 331 8.63 -8.97 5.32
N GLU A 332 8.85 -10.28 5.38
CA GLU A 332 7.81 -11.28 5.58
C GLU A 332 7.09 -11.08 6.91
N GLY A 333 7.83 -10.83 7.99
CA GLY A 333 7.27 -10.53 9.30
C GLY A 333 6.38 -9.29 9.26
N THR A 334 6.78 -8.21 8.59
CA THR A 334 6.00 -6.97 8.43
C THR A 334 4.73 -7.17 7.59
N ILE A 335 4.77 -8.03 6.57
CA ILE A 335 3.60 -8.40 5.75
C ILE A 335 2.61 -9.22 6.58
N ILE A 336 3.09 -10.26 7.27
CA ILE A 336 2.28 -11.12 8.16
C ILE A 336 1.67 -10.28 9.31
N SER A 337 2.47 -9.39 9.90
CA SER A 337 2.09 -8.43 10.94
C SER A 337 0.92 -7.54 10.50
N ALA A 338 1.02 -6.93 9.31
CA ALA A 338 0.00 -6.05 8.76
C ALA A 338 -1.29 -6.78 8.39
N TYR A 339 -1.17 -7.92 7.70
CA TYR A 339 -2.29 -8.78 7.31
C TYR A 339 -3.02 -9.34 8.54
N GLY A 340 -2.25 -9.87 9.50
CA GLY A 340 -2.74 -10.46 10.74
C GLY A 340 -3.40 -9.43 11.66
N LYS A 341 -2.82 -8.24 11.82
CA LYS A 341 -3.41 -7.15 12.63
C LYS A 341 -4.83 -6.84 12.21
N GLU A 342 -5.07 -6.57 10.93
CA GLU A 342 -6.40 -6.13 10.51
C GLU A 342 -7.45 -7.24 10.66
N ARG A 343 -7.08 -8.47 10.27
CA ARG A 343 -7.89 -9.67 10.46
C ARG A 343 -8.22 -9.89 11.95
N ILE A 344 -7.25 -9.76 12.86
CA ILE A 344 -7.48 -9.88 14.32
C ILE A 344 -8.42 -8.78 14.84
N THR A 345 -8.20 -7.52 14.46
CA THR A 345 -9.00 -6.37 14.90
C THR A 345 -10.48 -6.49 14.51
N ARG A 346 -10.78 -7.12 13.38
CA ARG A 346 -12.15 -7.16 12.80
C ARG A 346 -12.84 -8.51 12.91
N GLU A 347 -12.12 -9.62 12.76
CA GLU A 347 -12.68 -10.98 12.76
C GLU A 347 -12.48 -11.72 14.12
N LYS A 348 -11.86 -11.08 15.12
CA LYS A 348 -11.58 -11.64 16.48
C LYS A 348 -10.89 -13.00 16.45
N LEU A 349 -9.67 -13.01 15.91
CA LEU A 349 -8.95 -14.24 15.58
C LEU A 349 -8.00 -14.73 16.68
N THR A 350 -7.82 -16.05 16.71
CA THR A 350 -6.97 -16.83 17.62
C THR A 350 -5.58 -17.09 17.04
N GLN A 351 -4.65 -17.59 17.86
CA GLN A 351 -3.26 -17.89 17.47
C GLN A 351 -3.12 -18.85 16.26
N LYS A 352 -4.13 -19.70 16.01
CA LYS A 352 -4.20 -20.55 14.81
C LYS A 352 -4.15 -19.73 13.52
N GLN A 353 -4.74 -18.53 13.52
CA GLN A 353 -4.78 -17.65 12.36
C GLN A 353 -3.46 -16.95 12.03
N PHE A 354 -2.43 -17.02 12.87
CA PHE A 354 -1.07 -16.65 12.44
C PHE A 354 -0.54 -17.63 11.38
N GLN A 355 -0.71 -18.93 11.64
CA GLN A 355 -0.35 -19.98 10.68
C GLN A 355 -1.27 -19.95 9.46
N ASP A 356 -2.55 -19.63 9.63
CA ASP A 356 -3.48 -19.49 8.50
C ASP A 356 -3.20 -18.21 7.69
N ALA A 357 -2.68 -17.13 8.29
CA ALA A 357 -2.18 -15.95 7.58
C ALA A 357 -0.93 -16.27 6.73
N GLN A 358 0.02 -17.03 7.26
CA GLN A 358 1.16 -17.51 6.49
C GLN A 358 0.73 -18.41 5.31
N LYS A 359 -0.22 -19.34 5.53
CA LYS A 359 -0.81 -20.16 4.46
C LYS A 359 -1.62 -19.33 3.45
N HIS A 360 -2.30 -18.28 3.89
CA HIS A 360 -3.08 -17.44 2.99
C HIS A 360 -2.16 -16.52 2.16
N LEU A 361 -1.10 -15.95 2.72
CA LEU A 361 -0.08 -15.25 1.93
C LEU A 361 0.64 -16.19 0.94
N THR A 362 0.88 -17.44 1.35
CA THR A 362 1.35 -18.54 0.47
C THR A 362 0.38 -18.74 -0.71
N LEU A 363 -0.93 -18.89 -0.45
CA LEU A 363 -1.98 -18.95 -1.49
C LEU A 363 -1.93 -17.75 -2.43
N LEU A 364 -1.90 -16.53 -1.89
CA LEU A 364 -2.01 -15.32 -2.67
C LEU A 364 -0.78 -15.15 -3.60
N ARG A 365 0.40 -15.66 -3.22
CA ARG A 365 1.56 -15.80 -4.12
C ARG A 365 1.28 -16.78 -5.26
N ASP A 366 0.75 -17.96 -4.94
CA ASP A 366 0.51 -19.02 -5.92
C ASP A 366 -0.62 -18.64 -6.92
N VAL A 367 -1.69 -18.00 -6.43
CA VAL A 367 -2.75 -17.40 -7.26
C VAL A 367 -2.16 -16.35 -8.20
N THR A 368 -1.35 -15.43 -7.67
CA THR A 368 -0.66 -14.43 -8.49
C THR A 368 0.26 -15.07 -9.50
N GLY A 369 1.06 -16.06 -9.11
CA GLY A 369 1.93 -16.82 -10.01
C GLY A 369 1.15 -17.46 -11.17
N SER A 370 -0.04 -17.99 -10.89
CA SER A 370 -0.91 -18.61 -11.92
C SER A 370 -1.51 -17.60 -12.90
N PHE A 371 -1.80 -16.36 -12.47
CA PHE A 371 -2.22 -15.27 -13.36
C PHE A 371 -1.03 -14.56 -14.06
N LEU A 372 0.12 -14.48 -13.39
CA LEU A 372 1.31 -13.75 -13.83
C LEU A 372 2.38 -14.62 -14.50
N GLY A 373 2.07 -15.87 -14.88
CA GLY A 373 2.95 -16.78 -15.65
C GLY A 373 3.34 -16.30 -17.06
N ALA A 374 3.29 -15.00 -17.32
CA ALA A 374 3.19 -14.39 -18.63
C ALA A 374 3.96 -13.06 -18.82
N SER A 375 4.72 -12.54 -17.85
CA SER A 375 5.52 -11.31 -18.03
C SER A 375 7.02 -11.58 -18.21
N PRO A 376 7.63 -11.32 -19.39
CA PRO A 376 9.08 -11.50 -19.62
C PRO A 376 9.99 -10.55 -18.84
N ILE A 377 9.43 -9.63 -18.04
CA ILE A 377 10.14 -8.50 -17.44
C ILE A 377 10.98 -8.93 -16.22
N SER A 378 10.62 -10.04 -15.55
CA SER A 378 11.42 -10.62 -14.46
C SER A 378 12.56 -11.53 -14.92
N THR A 379 12.54 -11.99 -16.18
CA THR A 379 13.48 -12.97 -16.75
C THR A 379 14.71 -12.37 -17.45
N VAL A 380 14.97 -11.07 -17.30
CA VAL A 380 16.15 -10.40 -17.90
C VAL A 380 17.17 -10.03 -16.80
N PRO A 381 18.28 -10.79 -16.66
CA PRO A 381 19.44 -10.33 -15.88
C PRO A 381 19.94 -9.00 -16.45
N GLY A 382 20.11 -7.99 -15.59
CA GLY A 382 20.53 -6.64 -16.00
C GLY A 382 19.40 -5.61 -16.14
N ALA A 383 18.13 -5.99 -15.94
CA ALA A 383 17.01 -5.04 -15.90
C ALA A 383 16.88 -4.32 -14.54
N THR A 384 17.94 -3.61 -14.10
CA THR A 384 17.90 -2.72 -12.93
C THR A 384 16.86 -1.60 -13.08
N ASP A 385 16.57 -1.21 -14.32
CA ASP A 385 15.66 -0.11 -14.61
C ASP A 385 14.17 -0.52 -14.60
N ALA A 386 13.85 -1.82 -14.66
CA ALA A 386 12.47 -2.29 -14.86
C ALA A 386 11.53 -2.02 -13.67
N TYR A 387 12.04 -1.90 -12.44
CA TYR A 387 11.21 -1.50 -11.28
C TYR A 387 10.83 0.00 -11.29
N SER A 388 11.46 0.81 -12.14
CA SER A 388 11.17 2.26 -12.25
C SER A 388 10.05 2.62 -13.22
N VAL A 389 9.52 1.66 -13.98
CA VAL A 389 8.45 1.88 -14.96
C VAL A 389 7.24 1.03 -14.63
N GLY A 390 6.12 1.68 -14.30
CA GLY A 390 4.88 1.01 -13.95
C GLY A 390 4.35 0.11 -15.06
N THR A 391 4.68 -1.18 -14.99
CA THR A 391 4.11 -2.23 -15.83
C THR A 391 2.66 -2.43 -15.41
N GLY A 392 1.72 -1.96 -16.24
CA GLY A 392 0.29 -1.92 -15.90
C GLY A 392 -0.21 -3.25 -15.33
N LEU A 393 -0.61 -3.20 -14.06
CA LEU A 393 -0.93 -4.33 -13.21
C LEU A 393 -1.84 -5.34 -13.91
N ALA A 394 -1.36 -6.57 -14.05
CA ALA A 394 -2.13 -7.62 -14.69
C ALA A 394 -3.31 -8.07 -13.83
N LEU A 395 -3.19 -8.06 -12.49
CA LEU A 395 -4.31 -8.33 -11.58
C LEU A 395 -5.38 -7.23 -11.55
N GLU A 396 -5.06 -5.95 -11.86
CA GLU A 396 -6.08 -4.89 -12.03
C GLU A 396 -7.09 -5.22 -13.15
N LYS A 397 -6.69 -6.06 -14.11
CA LYS A 397 -7.52 -6.46 -15.27
C LYS A 397 -8.27 -7.77 -15.07
N VAL A 398 -7.99 -8.53 -14.01
CA VAL A 398 -8.67 -9.79 -13.68
C VAL A 398 -9.93 -9.47 -12.87
N SER A 399 -11.08 -10.09 -13.20
CA SER A 399 -12.30 -9.89 -12.40
C SER A 399 -12.16 -10.54 -11.02
N TYR A 400 -12.88 -10.06 -10.00
CA TYR A 400 -12.82 -10.71 -8.67
C TYR A 400 -13.33 -12.16 -8.74
N LYS A 401 -14.42 -12.39 -9.47
CA LYS A 401 -14.95 -13.73 -9.71
C LYS A 401 -13.93 -14.73 -10.28
N ASP A 402 -13.06 -14.29 -11.21
CA ASP A 402 -12.02 -15.16 -11.78
C ASP A 402 -10.90 -15.41 -10.77
N PHE A 403 -10.53 -14.38 -9.99
CA PHE A 403 -9.56 -14.48 -8.91
C PHE A 403 -10.02 -15.44 -7.80
N ASP A 404 -11.27 -15.31 -7.34
CA ASP A 404 -11.86 -16.15 -6.29
C ASP A 404 -11.94 -17.61 -6.74
N LYS A 405 -12.34 -17.85 -8.00
CA LYS A 405 -12.33 -19.19 -8.60
C LYS A 405 -10.92 -19.79 -8.61
N LYS A 406 -9.90 -19.00 -8.95
CA LYS A 406 -8.50 -19.47 -8.97
C LYS A 406 -7.94 -19.71 -7.58
N SER A 407 -8.35 -18.89 -6.61
CA SER A 407 -8.06 -19.06 -5.19
C SER A 407 -8.63 -20.40 -4.67
N GLN A 408 -9.89 -20.72 -5.02
CA GLN A 408 -10.52 -22.00 -4.71
C GLN A 408 -9.85 -23.19 -5.40
N GLU A 409 -9.46 -23.07 -6.68
CA GLU A 409 -8.73 -24.13 -7.41
C GLU A 409 -7.37 -24.50 -6.79
N ILE A 410 -6.70 -23.55 -6.12
CA ILE A 410 -5.39 -23.76 -5.47
C ILE A 410 -5.56 -24.18 -4.00
N GLY A 411 -6.74 -23.92 -3.41
CA GLY A 411 -7.07 -24.13 -1.99
C GLY A 411 -6.77 -25.50 -1.40
N ASP A 412 -6.82 -26.55 -2.22
CA ASP A 412 -6.67 -27.94 -1.77
C ASP A 412 -5.22 -28.48 -1.88
N ALA A 413 -4.26 -27.69 -2.35
CA ALA A 413 -2.96 -28.21 -2.85
C ALA A 413 -1.68 -27.66 -2.17
N TYR A 414 -1.77 -26.84 -1.12
CA TYR A 414 -0.64 -26.03 -0.66
C TYR A 414 0.65 -26.78 -0.28
N ALA A 415 1.76 -26.28 -0.82
CA ALA A 415 3.07 -26.40 -0.19
C ALA A 415 3.12 -25.60 1.12
N ASN A 416 3.92 -26.05 2.09
CA ASN A 416 4.12 -25.30 3.34
C ASN A 416 5.01 -24.05 3.12
N TYR A 417 5.03 -23.11 4.07
CA TYR A 417 5.81 -21.88 3.95
C TYR A 417 7.31 -22.15 3.77
N SER A 418 7.88 -23.09 4.52
CA SER A 418 9.29 -23.50 4.42
C SER A 418 9.61 -24.14 3.06
N ASP A 419 8.66 -24.84 2.44
CA ASP A 419 8.74 -25.35 1.06
C ASP A 419 8.82 -24.20 0.03
N GLN A 420 8.05 -23.11 0.19
CA GLN A 420 8.18 -21.90 -0.64
C GLN A 420 9.56 -21.25 -0.45
N LEU A 421 10.07 -21.15 0.79
CA LEU A 421 11.41 -20.61 1.06
C LEU A 421 12.52 -21.44 0.39
N MET A 422 12.40 -22.77 0.34
CA MET A 422 13.32 -23.64 -0.41
C MET A 422 13.28 -23.39 -1.93
N MET A 423 12.08 -23.18 -2.50
CA MET A 423 11.94 -22.83 -3.93
C MET A 423 12.56 -21.47 -4.25
N ASP A 424 12.40 -20.48 -3.37
CA ASP A 424 12.99 -19.16 -3.56
C ASP A 424 14.50 -19.15 -3.37
N LEU A 425 15.04 -19.96 -2.46
CA LEU A 425 16.48 -20.12 -2.30
C LEU A 425 17.11 -20.78 -3.54
N ALA A 426 16.45 -21.76 -4.14
CA ALA A 426 16.87 -22.33 -5.42
C ALA A 426 16.88 -21.30 -6.56
N ARG A 427 15.83 -20.49 -6.66
CA ARG A 427 15.73 -19.39 -7.64
C ARG A 427 16.78 -18.30 -7.39
N ALA A 428 17.05 -17.95 -6.13
CA ALA A 428 18.09 -17.01 -5.74
C ALA A 428 19.49 -17.50 -6.16
N PHE A 429 19.78 -18.79 -5.98
CA PHE A 429 21.06 -19.37 -6.40
C PHE A 429 21.19 -19.40 -7.93
N TYR A 430 20.13 -19.80 -8.64
CA TYR A 430 20.06 -19.75 -10.11
C TYR A 430 20.29 -18.33 -10.66
N LEU A 431 19.72 -17.30 -10.02
CA LEU A 431 20.00 -15.89 -10.35
C LEU A 431 21.48 -15.53 -10.10
N LYS A 432 22.02 -15.92 -8.92
CA LYS A 432 23.41 -15.66 -8.50
C LYS A 432 24.45 -16.33 -9.42
N THR A 433 24.13 -17.46 -10.03
CA THR A 433 25.02 -18.18 -10.96
C THR A 433 24.72 -17.92 -12.44
N HIS A 434 23.91 -16.90 -12.76
CA HIS A 434 23.51 -16.54 -14.13
C HIS A 434 22.81 -17.69 -14.90
N GLY A 435 22.10 -18.55 -14.19
CA GLY A 435 21.30 -19.64 -14.75
C GLY A 435 21.94 -21.02 -14.71
N HIS A 436 22.95 -21.23 -13.85
CA HIS A 436 23.74 -22.46 -13.78
C HIS A 436 23.91 -22.94 -12.33
N THR A 437 22.98 -23.73 -11.81
CA THR A 437 23.06 -24.32 -10.46
C THR A 437 24.13 -25.42 -10.34
N GLY A 438 24.63 -25.93 -11.47
CA GLY A 438 25.53 -27.08 -11.52
C GLY A 438 24.80 -28.42 -11.68
N ASP A 439 23.47 -28.44 -11.58
CA ASP A 439 22.61 -29.57 -11.98
C ASP A 439 21.73 -29.14 -13.16
N THR A 440 22.03 -29.68 -14.34
CA THR A 440 21.33 -29.32 -15.60
C THR A 440 19.85 -29.68 -15.59
N ARG A 441 19.43 -30.66 -14.75
CA ARG A 441 18.02 -31.00 -14.57
C ARG A 441 17.30 -29.96 -13.72
N ILE A 442 17.97 -29.44 -12.68
CA ILE A 442 17.43 -28.36 -11.85
C ILE A 442 17.38 -27.05 -12.65
N ASP A 443 18.43 -26.74 -13.43
CA ASP A 443 18.44 -25.58 -14.33
C ASP A 443 17.26 -25.60 -15.30
N ALA A 444 17.03 -26.74 -15.96
CA ALA A 444 15.91 -26.91 -16.89
C ALA A 444 14.52 -26.80 -16.21
N LEU A 445 14.40 -27.18 -14.94
CA LEU A 445 13.16 -27.02 -14.19
C LEU A 445 12.96 -25.57 -13.71
N LEU A 446 14.02 -24.89 -13.24
CA LEU A 446 13.95 -23.49 -12.81
C LEU A 446 13.68 -22.51 -13.97
N GLN A 447 13.94 -22.92 -15.21
CA GLN A 447 13.54 -22.21 -16.43
C GLN A 447 12.04 -22.35 -16.78
N ARG A 448 11.34 -23.34 -16.22
CA ARG A 448 9.95 -23.62 -16.59
C ARG A 448 8.97 -22.72 -15.86
N LYS A 449 7.95 -22.28 -16.59
CA LYS A 449 6.85 -21.45 -16.08
C LYS A 449 5.96 -22.18 -15.10
N GLU A 450 5.70 -23.46 -15.38
CA GLU A 450 4.84 -24.34 -14.59
C GLU A 450 5.59 -25.64 -14.27
N LEU A 451 5.45 -26.06 -13.02
CA LEU A 451 6.02 -27.27 -12.45
C LEU A 451 4.88 -28.15 -11.94
N SER A 452 4.98 -29.45 -12.17
CA SER A 452 4.14 -30.42 -11.46
C SER A 452 4.62 -30.58 -10.01
N PRO A 453 3.77 -31.04 -9.07
CA PRO A 453 4.14 -31.17 -7.66
C PRO A 453 5.39 -32.03 -7.41
N GLU A 454 5.65 -33.05 -8.22
CA GLU A 454 6.87 -33.88 -8.11
C GLU A 454 8.12 -33.18 -8.65
N GLU A 455 7.99 -32.24 -9.60
CA GLU A 455 9.10 -31.44 -10.11
C GLU A 455 9.49 -30.33 -9.13
N GLU A 456 8.52 -29.69 -8.48
CA GLU A 456 8.83 -28.78 -7.37
C GLU A 456 9.51 -29.51 -6.22
N LYS A 457 8.96 -30.66 -5.79
CA LYS A 457 9.52 -31.50 -4.72
C LYS A 457 10.95 -31.96 -5.02
N LEU A 458 11.30 -32.14 -6.29
CA LEU A 458 12.67 -32.40 -6.72
C LEU A 458 13.56 -31.16 -6.49
N ILE A 459 13.13 -29.97 -6.90
CA ILE A 459 13.84 -28.71 -6.63
C ILE A 459 13.99 -28.46 -5.13
N ARG A 460 12.94 -28.67 -4.33
CA ARG A 460 12.98 -28.47 -2.87
C ARG A 460 13.94 -29.43 -2.18
N ARG A 461 14.00 -30.70 -2.59
CA ARG A 461 14.98 -31.67 -2.09
C ARG A 461 16.41 -31.27 -2.45
N TRP A 462 16.65 -30.91 -3.71
CA TRP A 462 17.95 -30.40 -4.14
C TRP A 462 18.36 -29.17 -3.31
N ALA A 463 17.45 -28.20 -3.13
CA ALA A 463 17.72 -26.99 -2.36
C ALA A 463 17.99 -27.29 -0.88
N LEU A 464 17.33 -28.27 -0.28
CA LEU A 464 17.53 -28.62 1.13
C LEU A 464 18.96 -29.11 1.40
N ASP A 465 19.51 -29.92 0.48
CA ASP A 465 20.81 -30.57 0.60
C ASP A 465 21.98 -29.79 -0.06
N HIS A 466 21.69 -28.79 -0.91
CA HIS A 466 22.72 -28.02 -1.62
C HIS A 466 23.55 -27.12 -0.68
N PRO A 467 24.89 -27.05 -0.83
CA PRO A 467 25.76 -26.17 -0.06
C PRO A 467 25.82 -24.77 -0.69
N PHE A 468 24.98 -23.84 -0.23
CA PHE A 468 24.99 -22.46 -0.70
C PHE A 468 26.18 -21.68 -0.12
N PRO A 469 26.72 -20.67 -0.84
CA PRO A 469 27.76 -19.78 -0.32
C PRO A 469 27.29 -19.07 0.96
N GLY A 470 28.08 -19.18 2.02
CA GLY A 470 27.80 -18.61 3.34
C GLY A 470 28.23 -17.14 3.49
N PRO A 471 28.07 -16.57 4.70
CA PRO A 471 28.38 -15.18 5.00
C PRO A 471 29.88 -14.85 5.03
N THR A 472 30.75 -15.86 5.09
CA THR A 472 32.21 -15.69 4.96
C THR A 472 32.67 -16.28 3.63
N GLU A 473 33.68 -15.68 3.00
CA GLU A 473 34.29 -16.25 1.79
C GLU A 473 34.80 -17.68 2.05
N GLY A 474 34.48 -18.61 1.14
CA GLY A 474 34.77 -20.05 1.29
C GLY A 474 33.88 -20.83 2.28
N SER A 475 33.01 -20.17 3.06
CA SER A 475 32.02 -20.87 3.90
C SER A 475 30.80 -21.32 3.09
N THR A 476 30.10 -22.36 3.57
CA THR A 476 28.82 -22.81 3.00
C THR A 476 27.79 -23.10 4.08
N ASN A 477 26.52 -22.84 3.76
CA ASN A 477 25.36 -23.18 4.58
C ASN A 477 24.43 -24.10 3.78
N THR A 478 23.77 -25.06 4.44
CA THR A 478 22.72 -25.87 3.81
C THR A 478 21.44 -25.06 3.65
N GLY A 479 20.58 -25.42 2.69
CA GLY A 479 19.28 -24.77 2.53
C GLY A 479 18.42 -24.82 3.80
N ARG A 480 18.49 -25.92 4.55
CA ARG A 480 17.84 -26.04 5.87
C ARG A 480 18.33 -25.00 6.88
N ALA A 481 19.64 -24.75 6.96
CA ALA A 481 20.18 -23.74 7.88
C ALA A 481 19.68 -22.33 7.50
N ILE A 482 19.69 -22.00 6.22
CA ILE A 482 19.24 -20.70 5.69
C ILE A 482 17.74 -20.48 5.94
N VAL A 483 16.90 -21.50 5.67
CA VAL A 483 15.45 -21.41 5.92
C VAL A 483 15.14 -21.24 7.41
N ASN A 484 15.79 -22.00 8.29
CA ASN A 484 15.64 -21.83 9.74
C ASN A 484 16.09 -20.43 10.21
N GLN A 485 17.13 -19.85 9.59
CA GLN A 485 17.60 -18.49 9.90
C GLN A 485 16.64 -17.42 9.37
N LEU A 486 15.95 -17.65 8.24
CA LEU A 486 14.90 -16.76 7.71
C LEU A 486 13.67 -16.69 8.63
N GLU A 487 13.30 -17.79 9.27
CA GLU A 487 12.13 -17.85 10.16
C GLU A 487 12.29 -17.04 11.45
N GLY A 488 13.52 -16.79 11.92
CA GLY A 488 13.79 -15.99 13.12
C GLY A 488 13.38 -14.50 13.02
N PRO A 489 13.91 -13.74 12.04
CA PRO A 489 13.52 -12.35 11.80
C PRO A 489 12.05 -12.18 11.40
N VAL A 490 11.42 -13.22 10.82
CA VAL A 490 9.96 -13.26 10.62
C VAL A 490 9.25 -13.13 11.96
N GLY A 491 9.58 -13.98 12.94
CA GLY A 491 9.00 -13.91 14.28
C GLY A 491 9.17 -12.54 14.93
N HIS A 492 10.37 -11.96 14.84
CA HIS A 492 10.70 -10.64 15.41
C HIS A 492 9.85 -9.46 14.88
N ASN A 493 9.41 -9.51 13.61
CA ASN A 493 8.56 -8.47 13.02
C ASN A 493 7.07 -8.84 13.00
N ALA A 494 6.74 -10.14 13.02
CA ALA A 494 5.37 -10.63 12.97
C ALA A 494 4.68 -10.62 14.35
N ASP A 495 5.46 -10.72 15.44
CA ASP A 495 4.91 -10.71 16.79
C ASP A 495 4.67 -9.28 17.30
N LEU A 496 3.49 -9.07 17.87
CA LEU A 496 2.94 -7.76 18.25
C LEU A 496 2.21 -7.77 19.59
N GLN A 497 1.94 -8.95 20.12
CA GLN A 497 1.69 -9.12 21.52
C GLN A 497 3.05 -9.52 22.09
N GLY A 498 3.66 -8.67 22.92
CA GLY A 498 4.76 -9.14 23.77
C GLY A 498 4.30 -10.37 24.56
N PRO A 499 5.24 -11.19 25.09
CA PRO A 499 4.88 -12.37 25.86
C PRO A 499 3.84 -11.99 26.94
N PRO A 500 2.78 -12.80 27.13
CA PRO A 500 1.69 -12.45 28.04
C PRO A 500 2.25 -12.18 29.44
N SER A 501 2.01 -10.95 29.91
CA SER A 501 2.47 -10.40 31.18
C SER A 501 1.67 -10.91 32.38
#